data_AF-A0A847NT35-F1
#
_entry.id   AF-A0A847NT35-F1
#
_cell.length_a   1.000
_cell.length_b   1.000
_cell.length_c   1.000
_cell.angle_alpha   90.00
_cell.angle_beta   90.00
_cell.angle_gamma   90.00
#
_symmetry.space_group_name_H-M   'P 1'
#
loop_
_entity.id
_entity.type
_entity.pdbx_description
1 polymer ?
#
loop_
_entity_poly.entity_id
_entity_poly.type
_entity_poly.pdbx_seq_one_letter_code
_entity_poly.pdbx_strand_id
1 'polypeptide(L)'
;MNNQNKIMVIFFSLSILLLVTVGISYAYFTANAAGETGTTIEVTGGKMTIEFNGGENITIAQTIPSTNPIETKYFTVTGINTTELDMGYSLYLVVTNNTFDNYAIQYKLNGQNPGSSGTTVPNNTEPVPIKSGANTTLLGKGTFGHSTGATGKIHTYSLEIYFADMPFEQNINHERSFNARIHISEYSTGDRLISSLDLAEKAKKINMYQYMAEMVHKEYLNKVNILDSEALGNLVTLEENYHDAASSLREQINATEFLDTEIPREKVESITFIDTLVAPNGAQDSVDVSESQNGSVMLWYKQGSTPDLYEITIGQTGGVRAPIHSDFLFAILPNLSSVSGTLLTNDTKTMSYMFTGTGYNTMDTYSLNLSGWNTSNVTDMSGMFSDTGNGADEWEIIGINGWNVSNVADMSKMFNGSAQIADSISLNLSWGENTSNVTDMSGMFTSFGLNATAGITLTGINGWNTSKVTNMAWMFSEMAKNTEVAFNLNLNSWNTSNVTDMSGMFYDTATETSSWSVGTLAGWNIAKVNNLSSMFYNAGASASTFILNLSGWNTGNATLMSDMFFGAGYDATNWSIDGTDDPESSEDTDIIGNNWQVFKLVHSKCDIFSNISLTAQASLTDTLINWGC
;
A
#
# COMPACT_ATOMS: atom_id res chain seq x y z
N MET A 1 49.46 -61.04 49.06
CA MET A 1 48.43 -60.06 48.62
C MET A 1 47.10 -60.77 48.49
N ASN A 2 46.07 -60.21 49.13
CA ASN A 2 44.80 -60.83 49.46
C ASN A 2 43.90 -61.01 48.22
N ASN A 3 42.91 -61.92 48.24
CA ASN A 3 42.00 -62.18 47.10
C ASN A 3 41.23 -60.91 46.62
N GLN A 4 41.15 -59.88 47.45
CA GLN A 4 40.67 -58.54 47.10
C GLN A 4 41.53 -57.83 46.03
N ASN A 5 42.85 -58.05 46.01
CA ASN A 5 43.75 -57.42 45.04
C ASN A 5 43.72 -58.11 43.66
N LYS A 6 43.33 -59.40 43.59
CA LYS A 6 43.15 -60.09 42.30
C LYS A 6 41.86 -59.65 41.60
N ILE A 7 40.79 -59.39 42.35
CA ILE A 7 39.53 -58.87 41.80
C ILE A 7 39.69 -57.42 41.33
N MET A 8 40.44 -56.59 42.07
CA MET A 8 40.73 -55.22 41.66
C MET A 8 41.64 -55.15 40.42
N VAL A 9 42.63 -56.04 40.29
CA VAL A 9 43.47 -56.13 39.07
C VAL A 9 42.68 -56.67 37.88
N ILE A 10 41.77 -57.64 38.06
CA ILE A 10 40.90 -58.12 36.98
C ILE A 10 39.89 -57.04 36.55
N PHE A 11 39.35 -56.24 37.48
CA PHE A 11 38.49 -55.10 37.15
C PHE A 11 39.27 -53.95 36.47
N PHE A 12 40.50 -53.66 36.87
CA PHE A 12 41.37 -52.68 36.18
C PHE A 12 41.82 -53.19 34.80
N SER A 13 42.04 -54.50 34.66
CA SER A 13 42.37 -55.14 33.38
C SER A 13 41.17 -55.16 32.44
N LEU A 14 39.95 -55.44 32.94
CA LEU A 14 38.73 -55.41 32.14
C LEU A 14 38.29 -53.99 31.79
N SER A 15 38.54 -52.99 32.64
CA SER A 15 38.23 -51.58 32.30
C SER A 15 39.25 -50.98 31.33
N ILE A 16 40.52 -51.41 31.37
CA ILE A 16 41.51 -51.09 30.32
C ILE A 16 41.21 -51.88 29.02
N LEU A 17 40.67 -53.11 29.11
CA LEU A 17 40.22 -53.87 27.93
C LEU A 17 38.90 -53.32 27.34
N LEU A 18 38.03 -52.72 28.16
CA LEU A 18 36.80 -52.03 27.70
C LEU A 18 37.10 -50.64 27.12
N LEU A 19 38.18 -49.98 27.58
CA LEU A 19 38.75 -48.77 26.96
C LEU A 19 39.53 -49.08 25.66
N VAL A 20 39.72 -50.35 25.31
CA VAL A 20 40.34 -50.82 24.06
C VAL A 20 39.32 -51.48 23.11
N THR A 21 38.03 -51.58 23.49
CA THR A 21 36.95 -52.15 22.66
C THR A 21 35.81 -51.18 22.32
N VAL A 22 36.01 -49.87 22.42
CA VAL A 22 35.33 -48.95 21.49
C VAL A 22 36.34 -48.68 20.40
N GLY A 23 36.09 -49.34 19.27
CA GLY A 23 36.94 -49.32 18.10
C GLY A 23 37.35 -47.89 17.77
N ILE A 24 38.65 -47.67 17.88
CA ILE A 24 39.37 -46.85 16.92
C ILE A 24 39.13 -47.49 15.55
N SER A 25 37.97 -47.21 14.95
CA SER A 25 37.77 -47.31 13.52
C SER A 25 38.19 -45.98 12.93
N TYR A 26 39.47 -45.83 12.65
CA TYR A 26 39.92 -44.85 11.66
C TYR A 26 39.31 -45.26 10.32
N ALA A 27 38.19 -44.64 9.96
CA ALA A 27 37.66 -44.67 8.61
C ALA A 27 38.12 -43.39 7.92
N TYR A 28 38.94 -43.58 6.89
CA TYR A 28 39.47 -42.55 6.02
C TYR A 28 38.37 -42.12 5.04
N PHE A 29 38.15 -40.81 4.91
CA PHE A 29 37.25 -40.26 3.90
C PHE A 29 38.04 -39.97 2.62
N THR A 30 37.44 -40.28 1.47
CA THR A 30 37.94 -39.83 0.17
C THR A 30 36.78 -39.19 -0.57
N ALA A 31 36.89 -37.91 -0.90
CA ALA A 31 35.99 -37.22 -1.82
C ALA A 31 36.84 -36.40 -2.79
N ASN A 32 36.65 -36.67 -4.08
CA ASN A 32 37.52 -36.23 -5.15
C ASN A 32 37.02 -34.91 -5.76
N ALA A 33 37.97 -34.10 -6.23
CA ALA A 33 37.77 -32.72 -6.66
C ALA A 33 37.27 -32.60 -8.11
N ALA A 34 36.51 -31.52 -8.38
CA ALA A 34 36.53 -30.85 -9.68
C ALA A 34 36.57 -29.33 -9.41
N GLY A 35 37.60 -28.67 -9.95
CA GLY A 35 37.84 -27.24 -9.75
C GLY A 35 36.90 -26.38 -10.57
N GLU A 36 36.55 -25.20 -10.05
CA GLU A 36 35.71 -24.23 -10.75
C GLU A 36 36.57 -23.12 -11.32
N THR A 37 36.33 -22.80 -12.59
CA THR A 37 36.98 -21.69 -13.30
C THR A 37 36.15 -20.42 -13.09
N GLY A 38 36.82 -19.28 -12.91
CA GLY A 38 36.17 -17.99 -12.67
C GLY A 38 35.14 -17.61 -13.73
N THR A 39 34.21 -16.72 -13.37
CA THR A 39 33.16 -16.24 -14.28
C THR A 39 33.52 -14.85 -14.83
N THR A 40 33.25 -14.63 -16.11
CA THR A 40 33.32 -13.29 -16.73
C THR A 40 31.90 -12.77 -16.83
N ILE A 41 31.68 -11.58 -16.26
CA ILE A 41 30.42 -10.88 -16.25
C ILE A 41 30.47 -9.78 -17.32
N GLU A 42 29.57 -9.84 -18.29
CA GLU A 42 29.43 -8.85 -19.36
C GLU A 42 28.11 -8.10 -19.20
N VAL A 43 28.22 -6.79 -18.94
CA VAL A 43 27.06 -5.88 -18.89
C VAL A 43 27.22 -4.90 -20.05
N THR A 44 26.11 -4.54 -20.71
CA THR A 44 26.09 -3.65 -21.88
C THR A 44 26.72 -2.29 -21.56
N GLY A 45 28.05 -2.15 -21.72
CA GLY A 45 28.83 -0.97 -21.35
C GLY A 45 30.17 -1.24 -20.64
N GLY A 46 30.47 -2.46 -20.16
CA GLY A 46 31.78 -2.81 -19.61
C GLY A 46 31.93 -4.27 -19.16
N LYS A 47 33.18 -4.68 -18.92
CA LYS A 47 33.56 -6.06 -18.62
C LYS A 47 34.14 -6.18 -17.22
N MET A 48 33.51 -6.99 -16.36
CA MET A 48 34.09 -7.41 -15.09
C MET A 48 34.50 -8.88 -15.17
N THR A 49 35.78 -9.15 -14.93
CA THR A 49 36.25 -10.51 -14.71
C THR A 49 36.32 -10.75 -13.21
N ILE A 50 35.54 -11.72 -12.73
CA ILE A 50 35.64 -12.21 -11.36
C ILE A 50 36.46 -13.49 -11.36
N GLU A 51 37.70 -13.37 -10.92
CA GLU A 51 38.56 -14.52 -10.69
C GLU A 51 38.44 -14.93 -9.22
N PHE A 52 37.80 -16.08 -8.99
CA PHE A 52 37.83 -16.79 -7.73
C PHE A 52 39.11 -17.62 -7.67
N ASN A 53 40.12 -17.14 -6.94
CA ASN A 53 41.45 -17.76 -6.89
C ASN A 53 41.54 -18.97 -5.92
N GLY A 54 40.46 -19.75 -5.86
CA GLY A 54 40.41 -21.06 -5.23
C GLY A 54 40.27 -21.04 -3.71
N GLY A 55 39.32 -21.82 -3.23
CA GLY A 55 39.39 -22.55 -1.98
C GLY A 55 39.04 -24.01 -2.28
N GLU A 56 39.69 -24.97 -1.62
CA GLU A 56 39.23 -26.36 -1.69
C GLU A 56 37.79 -26.46 -1.15
N ASN A 57 37.03 -27.48 -1.56
CA ASN A 57 35.71 -27.76 -0.95
C ASN A 57 35.84 -27.80 0.58
N ILE A 58 34.80 -27.32 1.28
CA ILE A 58 34.72 -27.44 2.73
C ILE A 58 34.49 -28.91 3.05
N THR A 59 35.55 -29.59 3.46
CA THR A 59 35.53 -31.01 3.80
C THR A 59 35.89 -31.15 5.26
N ILE A 60 34.89 -31.42 6.08
CA ILE A 60 35.06 -31.59 7.52
C ILE A 60 35.30 -33.07 7.80
N ALA A 61 36.43 -33.42 8.43
CA ALA A 61 36.73 -34.77 8.87
C ALA A 61 37.08 -34.80 10.36
N GLN A 62 36.42 -35.69 11.12
CA GLN A 62 36.70 -35.98 12.54
C GLN A 62 36.60 -34.76 13.49
N THR A 63 35.40 -34.19 13.61
CA THR A 63 35.18 -32.99 14.45
C THR A 63 34.21 -33.25 15.59
N ILE A 64 34.59 -32.83 16.78
CA ILE A 64 33.70 -32.72 17.95
C ILE A 64 33.10 -31.31 18.01
N PRO A 65 31.92 -31.14 18.63
CA PRO A 65 31.35 -29.81 18.85
C PRO A 65 32.34 -28.90 19.57
N SER A 66 32.45 -27.66 19.12
CA SER A 66 33.42 -26.70 19.63
C SER A 66 32.94 -25.27 19.40
N THR A 67 33.40 -24.35 20.24
CA THR A 67 33.21 -22.91 20.04
C THR A 67 34.15 -22.31 18.99
N ASN A 68 35.18 -23.07 18.58
CA ASN A 68 36.08 -22.70 17.50
C ASN A 68 35.54 -23.21 16.14
N PRO A 69 35.83 -22.49 15.04
CA PRO A 69 35.48 -22.97 13.72
C PRO A 69 36.20 -24.28 13.44
N ILE A 70 35.46 -25.24 12.87
CA ILE A 70 35.97 -26.55 12.48
C ILE A 70 36.66 -26.52 11.12
N GLU A 71 36.32 -25.55 10.28
CA GLU A 71 36.98 -25.28 9.02
C GLU A 71 36.89 -23.78 8.74
N THR A 72 37.94 -23.18 8.17
CA THR A 72 37.91 -21.80 7.70
C THR A 72 38.39 -21.76 6.27
N LYS A 73 37.53 -21.33 5.34
CA LYS A 73 37.90 -21.12 3.95
C LYS A 73 38.20 -19.68 3.68
N TYR A 74 39.38 -19.46 3.13
CA TYR A 74 39.77 -18.18 2.59
C TYR A 74 39.53 -18.18 1.10
N PHE A 75 38.90 -17.12 0.61
CA PHE A 75 38.77 -16.92 -0.82
C PHE A 75 38.83 -15.44 -1.16
N THR A 76 39.17 -15.19 -2.42
CA THR A 76 39.31 -13.85 -2.95
C THR A 76 38.36 -13.68 -4.11
N VAL A 77 37.64 -12.57 -4.12
CA VAL A 77 36.88 -12.07 -5.26
C VAL A 77 37.70 -10.93 -5.83
N THR A 78 38.17 -11.09 -7.06
CA THR A 78 38.87 -10.01 -7.79
C THR A 78 37.94 -9.39 -8.83
N GLY A 79 38.15 -8.13 -9.17
CA GLY A 79 37.33 -7.44 -10.17
C GLY A 79 38.12 -6.36 -10.90
N ILE A 80 37.98 -6.32 -12.23
CA ILE A 80 38.42 -5.19 -13.06
C ILE A 80 37.15 -4.49 -13.53
N ASN A 81 36.88 -3.28 -13.01
CA ASN A 81 35.74 -2.47 -13.44
C ASN A 81 36.25 -1.39 -14.41
N THR A 82 35.79 -1.45 -15.66
CA THR A 82 36.16 -0.47 -16.71
C THR A 82 35.11 0.62 -16.92
N THR A 83 34.11 0.73 -16.03
CA THR A 83 32.95 1.62 -16.17
C THR A 83 32.90 2.71 -15.08
N GLU A 84 32.03 3.68 -15.29
CA GLU A 84 31.70 4.72 -14.29
C GLU A 84 30.68 4.27 -13.24
N LEU A 85 30.12 3.07 -13.40
CA LEU A 85 29.15 2.50 -12.48
C LEU A 85 29.86 1.59 -11.48
N ASP A 86 29.31 1.44 -10.28
CA ASP A 86 29.68 0.32 -9.41
C ASP A 86 29.35 -0.99 -10.16
N MET A 87 29.91 -2.13 -9.74
CA MET A 87 29.61 -3.47 -10.29
C MET A 87 29.43 -4.48 -9.16
N GLY A 88 28.29 -5.20 -9.12
CA GLY A 88 27.88 -6.02 -7.97
C GLY A 88 28.11 -7.52 -8.16
N TYR A 89 28.27 -8.24 -7.04
CA TYR A 89 28.38 -9.70 -7.02
C TYR A 89 27.76 -10.32 -5.76
N SER A 90 27.06 -11.42 -5.93
CA SER A 90 26.42 -12.18 -4.84
C SER A 90 27.29 -13.38 -4.49
N LEU A 91 27.43 -13.66 -3.20
CA LEU A 91 28.07 -14.88 -2.71
C LEU A 91 27.02 -15.86 -2.20
N TYR A 92 27.09 -17.09 -2.70
CA TYR A 92 26.22 -18.18 -2.27
C TYR A 92 27.05 -19.32 -1.69
N LEU A 93 26.55 -19.92 -0.61
CA LEU A 93 26.99 -21.22 -0.13
C LEU A 93 26.07 -22.28 -0.73
N VAL A 94 26.58 -23.02 -1.70
CA VAL A 94 25.87 -24.13 -2.33
C VAL A 94 26.24 -25.41 -1.58
N VAL A 95 25.36 -25.84 -0.69
CA VAL A 95 25.43 -27.09 0.04
C VAL A 95 24.98 -28.21 -0.88
N THR A 96 25.90 -29.08 -1.29
CA THR A 96 25.61 -30.23 -2.15
C THR A 96 25.11 -31.42 -1.34
N ASN A 97 25.53 -31.52 -0.08
CA ASN A 97 25.09 -32.54 0.85
C ASN A 97 25.29 -32.07 2.29
N ASN A 98 24.23 -32.06 3.11
CA ASN A 98 24.34 -31.86 4.55
C ASN A 98 23.46 -32.89 5.25
N THR A 99 24.07 -33.95 5.79
CA THR A 99 23.29 -34.97 6.49
C THR A 99 23.08 -34.65 7.96
N PHE A 100 23.76 -33.63 8.52
CA PHE A 100 23.59 -33.14 9.91
C PHE A 100 22.16 -32.69 10.19
N ASP A 101 21.72 -32.78 11.46
CA ASP A 101 20.42 -32.26 11.86
C ASP A 101 20.34 -30.76 11.61
N ASN A 102 19.12 -30.25 11.40
CA ASN A 102 18.92 -28.82 11.16
C ASN A 102 19.64 -28.02 12.25
N TYR A 103 20.37 -27.00 11.79
CA TYR A 103 21.05 -26.01 12.64
C TYR A 103 22.29 -26.51 13.40
N ALA A 104 22.69 -27.78 13.22
CA ALA A 104 23.91 -28.31 13.83
C ALA A 104 25.18 -27.69 13.21
N ILE A 105 25.19 -27.51 11.89
CA ILE A 105 26.26 -26.79 11.19
C ILE A 105 25.87 -25.32 11.08
N GLN A 106 26.81 -24.42 11.36
CA GLN A 106 26.64 -22.97 11.28
C GLN A 106 27.80 -22.35 10.51
N TYR A 107 27.61 -21.15 9.97
CA TYR A 107 28.67 -20.41 9.29
C TYR A 107 28.81 -18.98 9.81
N LYS A 108 30.01 -18.42 9.68
CA LYS A 108 30.29 -17.00 9.87
C LYS A 108 31.15 -16.51 8.72
N LEU A 109 30.66 -15.54 7.98
CA LEU A 109 31.43 -14.89 6.92
C LEU A 109 32.03 -13.59 7.43
N ASN A 110 33.33 -13.39 7.19
CA ASN A 110 34.00 -12.11 7.41
C ASN A 110 34.65 -11.66 6.09
N GLY A 111 34.21 -10.52 5.56
CA GLY A 111 34.79 -9.82 4.42
C GLY A 111 35.74 -8.71 4.85
N GLN A 112 36.80 -8.51 4.06
CA GLN A 112 37.75 -7.40 4.16
C GLN A 112 37.95 -6.77 2.79
N ASN A 113 37.97 -5.43 2.76
CA ASN A 113 38.22 -4.66 1.55
C ASN A 113 39.59 -3.97 1.61
N PRO A 114 40.69 -4.65 1.23
CA PRO A 114 42.03 -4.06 1.24
C PRO A 114 42.24 -2.96 0.17
N GLY A 115 41.31 -2.75 -0.77
CA GLY A 115 41.38 -1.75 -1.84
C GLY A 115 40.30 -0.67 -1.73
N SER A 116 40.64 0.60 -1.94
CA SER A 116 39.88 1.76 -1.44
C SER A 116 38.59 2.14 -2.20
N SER A 117 37.84 1.20 -2.78
CA SER A 117 36.53 1.52 -3.42
C SER A 117 35.63 0.30 -3.65
N GLY A 118 34.49 0.26 -2.96
CA GLY A 118 33.51 -0.83 -2.99
C GLY A 118 33.10 -1.31 -1.59
N THR A 119 32.12 -2.21 -1.51
CA THR A 119 31.68 -2.87 -0.27
C THR A 119 31.86 -4.38 -0.36
N THR A 120 32.27 -5.01 0.74
CA THR A 120 32.21 -6.47 0.88
C THR A 120 30.80 -6.92 1.24
N VAL A 121 30.53 -8.22 1.07
CA VAL A 121 29.40 -8.89 1.70
C VAL A 121 29.44 -8.61 3.22
N PRO A 122 28.28 -8.29 3.85
CA PRO A 122 28.22 -8.03 5.29
C PRO A 122 28.77 -9.18 6.12
N ASN A 123 29.49 -8.83 7.20
CA ASN A 123 30.00 -9.82 8.14
C ASN A 123 28.87 -10.33 9.02
N ASN A 124 28.87 -11.62 9.34
CA ASN A 124 27.99 -12.13 10.39
C ASN A 124 28.62 -11.82 11.76
N THR A 125 27.88 -11.21 12.69
CA THR A 125 28.35 -11.01 14.07
C THR A 125 28.32 -12.31 14.87
N GLU A 126 27.30 -13.13 14.64
CA GLU A 126 27.08 -14.45 15.25
C GLU A 126 27.01 -15.56 14.18
N PRO A 127 27.35 -16.82 14.52
CA PRO A 127 27.20 -17.95 13.60
C PRO A 127 25.75 -18.15 13.13
N VAL A 128 25.56 -18.32 11.82
CA VAL A 128 24.25 -18.49 11.16
C VAL A 128 24.01 -19.97 10.85
N PRO A 129 22.86 -20.55 11.24
CA PRO A 129 22.57 -21.96 10.98
C PRO A 129 22.45 -22.36 9.50
N ILE A 130 22.90 -23.58 9.18
CA ILE A 130 22.78 -24.21 7.86
C ILE A 130 21.75 -25.35 7.93
N LYS A 131 20.78 -25.33 7.00
CA LYS A 131 19.73 -26.36 6.90
C LYS A 131 20.31 -27.71 6.48
N SER A 132 19.71 -28.80 6.95
CA SER A 132 19.97 -30.16 6.46
C SER A 132 19.55 -30.31 4.98
N GLY A 133 20.11 -31.31 4.30
CA GLY A 133 19.91 -31.58 2.88
C GLY A 133 20.70 -30.63 1.96
N ALA A 134 20.59 -30.86 0.66
CA ALA A 134 21.18 -29.99 -0.35
C ALA A 134 20.38 -28.67 -0.43
N ASN A 135 21.08 -27.54 -0.40
CA ASN A 135 20.46 -26.21 -0.47
C ASN A 135 21.46 -25.16 -0.98
N THR A 136 20.96 -24.00 -1.38
CA THR A 136 21.78 -22.84 -1.72
C THR A 136 21.39 -21.69 -0.82
N THR A 137 22.36 -21.17 -0.06
CA THR A 137 22.16 -20.07 0.89
C THR A 137 22.85 -18.82 0.38
N LEU A 138 22.14 -17.70 0.24
CA LEU A 138 22.76 -16.40 -0.02
C LEU A 138 23.54 -15.95 1.21
N LEU A 139 24.86 -15.81 1.09
CA LEU A 139 25.73 -15.27 2.14
C LEU A 139 25.67 -13.74 2.19
N GLY A 140 25.38 -13.12 1.04
CA GLY A 140 25.06 -11.70 0.89
C GLY A 140 25.69 -11.07 -0.35
N LYS A 141 25.67 -9.74 -0.42
CA LYS A 141 25.98 -8.94 -1.61
C LYS A 141 27.15 -7.97 -1.39
N GLY A 142 28.10 -7.91 -2.33
CA GLY A 142 29.19 -6.93 -2.34
C GLY A 142 29.30 -6.15 -3.66
N THR A 143 29.97 -4.99 -3.63
CA THR A 143 30.13 -4.07 -4.77
C THR A 143 31.59 -3.72 -5.01
N PHE A 144 32.03 -3.68 -6.26
CA PHE A 144 33.26 -3.00 -6.65
C PHE A 144 32.91 -1.60 -7.16
N GLY A 145 33.40 -0.55 -6.48
CA GLY A 145 33.01 0.82 -6.81
C GLY A 145 33.59 1.34 -8.14
N HIS A 146 33.33 2.60 -8.50
CA HIS A 146 34.12 3.30 -9.52
C HIS A 146 35.58 3.54 -9.06
N SER A 147 36.55 3.56 -9.98
CA SER A 147 37.95 3.95 -9.71
C SER A 147 38.63 4.47 -10.98
N THR A 148 39.18 5.68 -10.94
CA THR A 148 40.05 6.25 -11.97
C THR A 148 41.45 5.62 -11.90
N GLY A 149 41.57 4.37 -12.37
CA GLY A 149 42.85 3.66 -12.45
C GLY A 149 42.67 2.15 -12.59
N ALA A 150 43.31 1.56 -13.60
CA ALA A 150 43.22 0.14 -13.96
C ALA A 150 44.07 -0.78 -13.08
N THR A 151 43.91 -0.71 -11.76
CA THR A 151 44.48 -1.70 -10.83
C THR A 151 43.35 -2.55 -10.25
N GLY A 152 43.44 -3.88 -10.45
CA GLY A 152 42.42 -4.84 -10.04
C GLY A 152 42.03 -4.67 -8.56
N LYS A 153 40.71 -4.71 -8.30
CA LYS A 153 40.15 -4.61 -6.96
C LYS A 153 40.03 -5.98 -6.35
N ILE A 154 40.21 -6.07 -5.03
CA ILE A 154 40.31 -7.33 -4.30
C ILE A 154 39.43 -7.23 -3.06
N HIS A 155 38.46 -8.14 -2.95
CA HIS A 155 37.76 -8.44 -1.69
C HIS A 155 38.21 -9.80 -1.19
N THR A 156 38.66 -9.86 0.05
CA THR A 156 39.08 -11.12 0.69
C THR A 156 38.04 -11.54 1.72
N TYR A 157 37.73 -12.82 1.76
CA TYR A 157 36.74 -13.40 2.66
C TYR A 157 37.34 -14.55 3.45
N SER A 158 36.94 -14.67 4.72
CA SER A 158 37.05 -15.88 5.51
C SER A 158 35.64 -16.40 5.82
N LEU A 159 35.29 -17.58 5.32
CA LEU A 159 34.10 -18.32 5.69
C LEU A 159 34.47 -19.37 6.74
N GLU A 160 34.07 -19.12 7.97
CA GLU A 160 34.24 -20.02 9.10
C GLU A 160 33.01 -20.93 9.19
N ILE A 161 33.22 -22.24 9.29
CA ILE A 161 32.17 -23.22 9.53
C ILE A 161 32.32 -23.76 10.94
N TYR A 162 31.19 -23.88 11.63
CA TYR A 162 31.10 -24.33 13.01
C TYR A 162 30.23 -25.58 13.07
N PHE A 163 30.65 -26.53 13.91
CA PHE A 163 29.76 -27.48 14.54
C PHE A 163 29.70 -27.06 16.00
N ALA A 164 28.76 -26.17 16.31
CA ALA A 164 28.73 -25.49 17.60
C ALA A 164 28.39 -26.48 18.73
N ASP A 165 29.05 -26.32 19.88
CA ASP A 165 28.66 -27.03 21.10
C ASP A 165 27.32 -26.49 21.60
N MET A 166 26.29 -27.34 21.52
CA MET A 166 24.90 -26.97 21.80
C MET A 166 24.41 -27.67 23.07
N PRO A 167 23.45 -27.10 23.81
CA PRO A 167 23.01 -27.62 25.11
C PRO A 167 22.20 -28.94 25.06
N PHE A 168 22.28 -29.71 23.98
CA PHE A 168 21.54 -30.95 23.74
C PHE A 168 22.45 -32.07 23.21
N GLU A 169 21.99 -33.33 23.26
CA GLU A 169 22.81 -34.49 22.85
C GLU A 169 23.10 -34.46 21.34
N GLN A 170 24.38 -34.29 20.99
CA GLN A 170 24.82 -34.21 19.60
C GLN A 170 25.36 -35.54 19.04
N ASN A 171 25.29 -36.64 19.80
CA ASN A 171 25.65 -38.00 19.36
C ASN A 171 24.84 -38.44 18.13
N ILE A 172 23.63 -37.89 17.96
CA ILE A 172 22.78 -38.12 16.79
C ILE A 172 23.40 -37.65 15.47
N ASN A 173 24.43 -36.78 15.55
CA ASN A 173 25.18 -36.29 14.39
C ASN A 173 26.44 -37.11 14.05
N HIS A 174 26.61 -38.28 14.69
CA HIS A 174 27.68 -39.22 14.34
C HIS A 174 27.52 -39.74 12.90
N GLU A 175 28.62 -39.96 12.18
CA GLU A 175 28.66 -40.45 10.77
C GLU A 175 27.96 -39.57 9.73
N ARG A 176 27.69 -38.29 10.06
CA ARG A 176 27.10 -37.34 9.13
C ARG A 176 28.16 -36.59 8.34
N SER A 177 27.75 -36.00 7.22
CA SER A 177 28.63 -35.39 6.23
C SER A 177 28.10 -34.03 5.78
N PHE A 178 29.03 -33.11 5.54
CA PHE A 178 28.74 -31.79 5.01
C PHE A 178 29.66 -31.53 3.82
N ASN A 179 29.09 -31.12 2.70
CA ASN A 179 29.80 -30.73 1.49
C ASN A 179 29.13 -29.48 0.93
N ALA A 180 29.94 -28.44 0.73
CA ALA A 180 29.50 -27.20 0.14
C ALA A 180 30.61 -26.53 -0.66
N ARG A 181 30.18 -25.66 -1.58
CA ARG A 181 31.05 -24.79 -2.39
C ARG A 181 30.57 -23.35 -2.33
N ILE A 182 31.46 -22.42 -2.63
CA ILE A 182 31.09 -21.01 -2.86
C ILE A 182 30.74 -20.85 -4.33
N HIS A 183 29.57 -20.31 -4.60
CA HIS A 183 29.19 -19.85 -5.92
C HIS A 183 29.13 -18.32 -5.93
N ILE A 184 29.62 -17.73 -7.01
CA ILE A 184 29.58 -16.29 -7.24
C ILE A 184 28.75 -16.04 -8.48
N SER A 185 27.74 -15.19 -8.35
CA SER A 185 26.99 -14.68 -9.50
C SER A 185 27.13 -13.17 -9.58
N GLU A 186 26.91 -12.63 -10.77
CA GLU A 186 26.64 -11.20 -10.91
C GLU A 186 25.40 -10.82 -10.08
N TYR A 187 25.42 -9.59 -9.56
CA TYR A 187 24.20 -8.81 -9.43
C TYR A 187 24.48 -7.39 -9.98
N SER A 188 23.53 -6.80 -10.70
CA SER A 188 23.70 -5.45 -11.21
C SER A 188 23.72 -4.45 -10.06
N THR A 189 24.76 -3.67 -9.86
CA THR A 189 24.88 -2.49 -8.96
C THR A 189 24.03 -1.28 -9.37
N GLY A 190 23.21 -1.45 -10.41
CA GLY A 190 21.81 -1.02 -10.36
C GLY A 190 21.03 -1.61 -9.17
N ASP A 191 21.71 -2.03 -8.11
CA ASP A 191 21.21 -2.56 -6.87
C ASP A 191 21.35 -1.56 -5.69
N ARG A 192 21.90 -0.34 -5.91
CA ARG A 192 21.32 0.86 -5.25
C ARG A 192 19.95 1.23 -5.84
N LEU A 193 19.56 0.48 -6.86
CA LEU A 193 18.28 0.42 -7.54
C LEU A 193 17.66 -1.01 -7.36
N ILE A 194 17.99 -1.81 -6.31
CA ILE A 194 17.10 -2.93 -5.81
C ILE A 194 15.94 -2.33 -5.00
N SER A 195 15.74 -1.02 -5.04
CA SER A 195 14.39 -0.53 -4.94
C SER A 195 13.68 -0.75 -6.27
N SER A 196 14.27 -0.54 -7.45
CA SER A 196 13.56 -0.34 -8.71
C SER A 196 13.42 -1.51 -9.69
N LEU A 197 13.87 -2.75 -9.44
CA LEU A 197 13.39 -3.90 -10.25
C LEU A 197 12.30 -4.68 -9.52
N ASP A 198 12.40 -4.81 -8.19
CA ASP A 198 11.24 -5.13 -7.38
C ASP A 198 10.24 -3.96 -7.50
N LEU A 199 10.57 -2.68 -7.31
CA LEU A 199 9.72 -1.54 -7.74
C LEU A 199 9.68 -1.30 -9.28
N ALA A 200 10.08 -2.21 -10.16
CA ALA A 200 9.63 -2.17 -11.56
C ALA A 200 8.84 -3.41 -11.94
N GLU A 201 8.70 -4.38 -11.04
CA GLU A 201 7.84 -5.55 -11.18
C GLU A 201 6.69 -5.47 -10.17
N LYS A 202 6.97 -5.08 -8.91
CA LYS A 202 6.11 -4.34 -7.97
C LYS A 202 5.83 -2.92 -8.36
N ALA A 203 6.59 -2.16 -9.16
CA ALA A 203 6.04 -0.95 -9.81
C ALA A 203 5.78 -1.10 -11.30
N LYS A 204 5.88 -2.29 -11.89
CA LYS A 204 4.94 -2.64 -12.97
C LYS A 204 3.62 -3.10 -12.39
N LYS A 205 3.58 -3.85 -11.28
CA LYS A 205 2.34 -4.19 -10.56
C LYS A 205 1.75 -2.95 -9.91
N ILE A 206 2.50 -2.13 -9.17
CA ILE A 206 2.07 -0.83 -8.60
C ILE A 206 1.84 0.19 -9.71
N ASN A 207 2.67 0.38 -10.75
CA ASN A 207 2.22 1.22 -11.88
C ASN A 207 1.05 0.60 -12.62
N MET A 208 0.83 -0.72 -12.65
CA MET A 208 -0.37 -1.32 -13.23
C MET A 208 -1.57 -1.09 -12.30
N TYR A 209 -1.45 -1.19 -10.98
CA TYR A 209 -2.50 -0.90 -10.00
C TYR A 209 -2.79 0.61 -9.91
N GLN A 210 -1.78 1.48 -9.97
CA GLN A 210 -1.89 2.94 -10.15
C GLN A 210 -2.48 3.28 -11.51
N TYR A 211 -1.94 2.76 -12.62
CA TYR A 211 -2.42 3.04 -13.99
C TYR A 211 -3.82 2.44 -14.24
N MET A 212 -4.21 1.35 -13.58
CA MET A 212 -5.53 0.72 -13.72
C MET A 212 -6.56 1.28 -12.75
N ALA A 213 -6.20 1.64 -11.51
CA ALA A 213 -7.06 2.48 -10.67
C ALA A 213 -7.25 3.85 -11.33
N GLU A 214 -6.19 4.43 -11.92
CA GLU A 214 -6.27 5.61 -12.76
C GLU A 214 -7.04 5.38 -14.06
N MET A 215 -7.06 4.21 -14.71
CA MET A 215 -7.86 3.97 -15.93
C MET A 215 -9.35 3.76 -15.61
N VAL A 216 -9.68 2.90 -14.63
CA VAL A 216 -11.07 2.70 -14.16
C VAL A 216 -11.67 4.05 -13.74
N HIS A 217 -10.85 4.93 -13.17
CA HIS A 217 -11.23 6.27 -12.74
C HIS A 217 -11.12 7.37 -13.83
N LYS A 218 -10.10 7.37 -14.71
CA LYS A 218 -9.97 8.32 -15.84
C LYS A 218 -11.04 8.11 -16.90
N GLU A 219 -11.54 6.89 -17.11
CA GLU A 219 -12.62 6.66 -18.08
C GLU A 219 -14.00 7.01 -17.52
N TYR A 220 -14.20 6.87 -16.20
CA TYR A 220 -15.38 7.43 -15.51
C TYR A 220 -15.38 8.96 -15.62
N LEU A 221 -14.25 9.61 -15.33
CA LEU A 221 -14.08 11.07 -15.45
C LEU A 221 -14.06 11.57 -16.91
N ASN A 222 -13.52 10.83 -17.88
CA ASN A 222 -13.50 11.24 -19.30
C ASN A 222 -14.88 11.21 -19.97
N LYS A 223 -15.85 10.44 -19.44
CA LYS A 223 -17.25 10.50 -19.91
C LYS A 223 -18.06 11.60 -19.21
N VAL A 224 -17.65 12.07 -18.03
CA VAL A 224 -18.19 13.29 -17.40
C VAL A 224 -17.66 14.55 -18.11
N ASN A 225 -16.43 14.52 -18.62
CA ASN A 225 -15.79 15.67 -19.27
C ASN A 225 -16.03 15.82 -20.79
N ILE A 226 -16.85 14.97 -21.43
CA ILE A 226 -17.21 15.13 -22.85
C ILE A 226 -18.68 14.76 -23.08
N LEU A 227 -19.61 15.56 -22.57
CA LEU A 227 -21.00 15.50 -23.04
C LEU A 227 -21.56 16.92 -23.18
N ASP A 228 -21.53 17.40 -24.42
CA ASP A 228 -22.48 18.39 -24.91
C ASP A 228 -23.89 17.77 -24.85
N SER A 229 -24.90 18.60 -24.63
CA SER A 229 -26.24 18.23 -24.13
C SER A 229 -27.11 17.34 -25.05
N GLU A 230 -26.56 16.75 -26.12
CA GLU A 230 -27.31 15.94 -27.11
C GLU A 230 -27.10 14.42 -27.01
N ALA A 231 -26.18 13.92 -26.19
CA ALA A 231 -25.80 12.49 -26.20
C ALA A 231 -26.48 11.60 -25.12
N LEU A 232 -27.51 12.08 -24.41
CA LEU A 232 -28.20 11.31 -23.35
C LEU A 232 -29.11 10.16 -23.86
N GLY A 233 -29.31 10.01 -25.17
CA GLY A 233 -30.27 9.04 -25.73
C GLY A 233 -29.74 7.61 -25.97
N ASN A 234 -28.43 7.36 -25.87
CA ASN A 234 -27.82 6.07 -26.27
C ASN A 234 -27.14 5.28 -25.12
N LEU A 235 -27.36 5.68 -23.86
CA LEU A 235 -26.68 5.13 -22.67
C LEU A 235 -26.90 3.62 -22.45
N VAL A 236 -28.07 3.06 -22.82
CA VAL A 236 -28.45 1.69 -22.45
C VAL A 236 -27.66 0.59 -23.21
N THR A 237 -27.03 0.90 -24.36
CA THR A 237 -26.34 -0.12 -25.19
C THR A 237 -24.81 -0.11 -25.05
N LEU A 238 -24.26 0.86 -24.31
CA LEU A 238 -22.82 1.00 -24.05
C LEU A 238 -22.43 0.59 -22.63
N GLU A 239 -23.36 0.54 -21.67
CA GLU A 239 -23.13 0.01 -20.32
C GLU A 239 -22.70 -1.47 -20.34
N GLU A 240 -23.34 -2.29 -21.19
CA GLU A 240 -23.08 -3.74 -21.27
C GLU A 240 -21.64 -4.04 -21.72
N ASN A 241 -21.11 -3.34 -22.74
CA ASN A 241 -19.78 -3.61 -23.29
C ASN A 241 -18.61 -3.10 -22.41
N TYR A 242 -18.84 -2.14 -21.52
CA TYR A 242 -17.80 -1.56 -20.64
C TYR A 242 -17.76 -2.21 -19.26
N HIS A 243 -18.91 -2.64 -18.74
CA HIS A 243 -18.97 -3.54 -17.59
C HIS A 243 -18.13 -4.80 -17.88
N ASP A 244 -18.15 -5.29 -19.12
CA ASP A 244 -17.37 -6.46 -19.56
C ASP A 244 -15.84 -6.26 -19.58
N ALA A 245 -15.34 -5.07 -19.89
CA ALA A 245 -13.89 -4.80 -19.92
C ALA A 245 -13.31 -4.57 -18.50
N ALA A 246 -14.04 -3.81 -17.67
CA ALA A 246 -13.68 -3.62 -16.26
C ALA A 246 -13.90 -4.90 -15.45
N SER A 247 -14.92 -5.70 -15.76
CA SER A 247 -15.13 -7.03 -15.15
C SER A 247 -14.03 -7.99 -15.56
N SER A 248 -13.63 -8.03 -16.85
CA SER A 248 -12.54 -8.88 -17.33
C SER A 248 -11.19 -8.54 -16.69
N LEU A 249 -10.91 -7.25 -16.45
CA LEU A 249 -9.69 -6.83 -15.76
C LEU A 249 -9.75 -7.11 -14.25
N ARG A 250 -10.91 -6.88 -13.61
CA ARG A 250 -11.15 -7.26 -12.21
C ARG A 250 -10.98 -8.77 -12.02
N GLU A 251 -11.51 -9.58 -12.93
CA GLU A 251 -11.37 -11.04 -12.91
C GLU A 251 -9.90 -11.47 -13.02
N GLN A 252 -9.10 -10.79 -13.86
CA GLN A 252 -7.66 -11.04 -13.96
C GLN A 252 -6.89 -10.66 -12.68
N ILE A 253 -7.27 -9.59 -11.98
CA ILE A 253 -6.62 -9.16 -10.72
C ILE A 253 -7.06 -10.05 -9.56
N ASN A 254 -8.34 -10.42 -9.51
CA ASN A 254 -8.90 -11.32 -8.52
C ASN A 254 -8.16 -12.67 -8.49
N ALA A 255 -7.70 -13.13 -9.65
CA ALA A 255 -6.90 -14.34 -9.81
C ALA A 255 -5.43 -14.18 -9.37
N THR A 256 -4.97 -12.97 -9.03
CA THR A 256 -3.60 -12.78 -8.52
C THR A 256 -3.46 -13.25 -7.09
N GLU A 257 -2.26 -13.71 -6.77
CA GLU A 257 -1.88 -14.24 -5.46
C GLU A 257 -1.84 -13.14 -4.39
N PHE A 258 -2.37 -13.45 -3.21
CA PHE A 258 -2.31 -12.59 -2.03
C PHE A 258 -0.97 -12.78 -1.32
N LEU A 259 -0.18 -11.71 -1.18
CA LEU A 259 1.14 -11.72 -0.51
C LEU A 259 2.09 -12.83 -1.00
N ASP A 260 2.06 -13.11 -2.31
CA ASP A 260 2.87 -14.15 -2.96
C ASP A 260 2.64 -15.56 -2.35
N THR A 261 1.41 -15.81 -1.88
CA THR A 261 0.92 -17.14 -1.48
C THR A 261 0.14 -17.78 -2.62
N GLU A 262 -0.14 -19.09 -2.56
CA GLU A 262 -1.03 -19.75 -3.52
C GLU A 262 -2.52 -19.34 -3.38
N ILE A 263 -2.86 -18.44 -2.45
CA ILE A 263 -4.23 -17.99 -2.19
C ILE A 263 -4.58 -16.84 -3.14
N PRO A 264 -5.56 -17.01 -4.05
CA PRO A 264 -6.02 -15.90 -4.88
C PRO A 264 -6.66 -14.80 -4.03
N ARG A 265 -6.49 -13.54 -4.43
CA ARG A 265 -7.04 -12.36 -3.73
C ARG A 265 -8.55 -12.42 -3.55
N GLU A 266 -9.28 -12.95 -4.52
CA GLU A 266 -10.73 -13.16 -4.39
C GLU A 266 -11.11 -14.18 -3.32
N LYS A 267 -10.18 -15.03 -2.87
CA LYS A 267 -10.46 -16.05 -1.87
C LYS A 267 -10.26 -15.55 -0.44
N VAL A 268 -9.84 -14.29 -0.25
CA VAL A 268 -9.63 -13.70 1.08
C VAL A 268 -10.95 -13.17 1.64
N GLU A 269 -11.43 -13.76 2.74
CA GLU A 269 -12.64 -13.34 3.46
C GLU A 269 -12.30 -12.35 4.59
N SER A 270 -11.27 -12.63 5.37
CA SER A 270 -10.86 -11.77 6.48
C SER A 270 -9.36 -11.81 6.73
N ILE A 271 -8.84 -10.76 7.37
CA ILE A 271 -7.43 -10.66 7.77
C ILE A 271 -7.34 -10.31 9.25
N THR A 272 -6.56 -11.09 10.00
CA THR A 272 -6.30 -10.86 11.42
C THR A 272 -4.80 -10.76 11.69
N PHE A 273 -4.35 -9.69 12.35
CA PHE A 273 -2.95 -9.53 12.79
C PHE A 273 -2.76 -9.97 14.24
N ILE A 274 -1.75 -10.81 14.49
CA ILE A 274 -1.38 -11.27 15.83
C ILE A 274 0.11 -11.01 16.14
N ASP A 275 0.45 -10.87 17.41
CA ASP A 275 1.80 -10.54 17.90
C ASP A 275 2.63 -11.78 18.30
N THR A 276 2.19 -12.97 17.87
CA THR A 276 2.84 -14.25 18.15
C THR A 276 3.07 -15.03 16.87
N LEU A 277 3.94 -16.04 16.95
CA LEU A 277 4.15 -17.03 15.88
C LEU A 277 3.38 -18.34 16.14
N VAL A 278 2.33 -18.28 16.97
CA VAL A 278 1.51 -19.45 17.29
C VAL A 278 0.38 -19.55 16.28
N ALA A 279 0.32 -20.68 15.56
CA ALA A 279 -0.74 -20.93 14.60
C ALA A 279 -2.13 -20.85 15.28
N PRO A 280 -3.11 -20.17 14.66
CA PRO A 280 -4.46 -20.13 15.18
C PRO A 280 -5.09 -21.53 15.15
N ASN A 281 -6.01 -21.78 16.07
CA ASN A 281 -6.70 -23.07 16.14
C ASN A 281 -7.47 -23.34 14.83
N GLY A 282 -7.30 -24.53 14.25
CA GLY A 282 -7.94 -24.92 13.00
C GLY A 282 -7.25 -24.38 11.73
N ALA A 283 -6.06 -23.77 11.82
CA ALA A 283 -5.24 -23.46 10.66
C ALA A 283 -5.04 -24.71 9.79
N GLN A 284 -5.30 -24.59 8.49
CA GLN A 284 -5.16 -25.67 7.51
C GLN A 284 -3.72 -25.79 7.03
N ASP A 285 -3.08 -24.65 6.75
CA ASP A 285 -1.69 -24.58 6.34
C ASP A 285 -1.06 -23.23 6.77
N SER A 286 0.24 -23.08 6.50
CA SER A 286 1.02 -21.88 6.80
C SER A 286 2.02 -21.55 5.70
N VAL A 287 2.21 -20.26 5.45
CA VAL A 287 3.20 -19.74 4.50
C VAL A 287 4.08 -18.73 5.22
N ASP A 288 5.39 -18.79 4.98
CA ASP A 288 6.31 -17.73 5.40
C ASP A 288 6.21 -16.56 4.44
N VAL A 289 5.70 -15.44 4.93
CA VAL A 289 5.51 -14.20 4.14
C VAL A 289 6.55 -13.14 4.48
N SER A 290 7.61 -13.52 5.21
CA SER A 290 8.74 -12.63 5.45
C SER A 290 9.62 -12.51 4.21
N GLU A 291 10.17 -11.32 3.96
CA GLU A 291 11.10 -11.07 2.85
C GLU A 291 12.32 -12.01 2.90
N SER A 292 12.80 -12.30 4.10
CA SER A 292 13.95 -13.18 4.34
C SER A 292 13.63 -14.68 4.31
N GLN A 293 12.36 -15.06 4.20
CA GLN A 293 11.92 -16.46 4.22
C GLN A 293 12.54 -17.26 5.40
N ASN A 294 12.53 -16.63 6.59
CA ASN A 294 13.17 -17.14 7.81
C ASN A 294 12.19 -17.45 8.96
N GLY A 295 10.88 -17.43 8.68
CA GLY A 295 9.80 -17.67 9.61
C GLY A 295 9.49 -16.50 10.54
N SER A 296 10.04 -15.31 10.26
CA SER A 296 9.83 -14.13 11.13
C SER A 296 8.44 -13.50 10.97
N VAL A 297 7.77 -13.74 9.85
CA VAL A 297 6.38 -13.36 9.60
C VAL A 297 5.68 -14.54 8.95
N MET A 298 4.68 -15.08 9.63
CA MET A 298 3.95 -16.25 9.18
C MET A 298 2.51 -15.87 8.85
N LEU A 299 2.00 -16.42 7.77
CA LEU A 299 0.60 -16.38 7.39
C LEU A 299 0.01 -17.77 7.60
N TRP A 300 -1.15 -17.84 8.24
CA TRP A 300 -1.97 -19.03 8.33
C TRP A 300 -3.32 -18.76 7.70
N TYR A 301 -3.94 -19.80 7.16
CA TYR A 301 -5.29 -19.71 6.65
C TYR A 301 -6.11 -20.94 7.04
N LYS A 302 -7.43 -20.76 7.05
CA LYS A 302 -8.41 -21.83 7.20
C LYS A 302 -9.68 -21.44 6.44
N GLN A 303 -10.56 -22.41 6.20
CA GLN A 303 -11.89 -22.14 5.66
C GLN A 303 -12.60 -21.09 6.52
N GLY A 304 -13.10 -20.03 5.88
CA GLY A 304 -13.88 -19.01 6.54
C GLY A 304 -15.37 -19.34 6.59
N SER A 305 -16.18 -18.33 6.93
CA SER A 305 -17.61 -18.50 7.14
C SER A 305 -18.36 -18.73 5.82
N THR A 306 -17.82 -18.18 4.74
CA THR A 306 -18.32 -18.38 3.38
C THR A 306 -17.60 -19.57 2.73
N PRO A 307 -18.34 -20.52 2.12
CA PRO A 307 -17.73 -21.61 1.37
C PRO A 307 -16.74 -21.09 0.31
N ASP A 308 -15.61 -21.78 0.17
CA ASP A 308 -14.52 -21.44 -0.75
C ASP A 308 -13.80 -20.11 -0.49
N LEU A 309 -14.05 -19.43 0.64
CA LEU A 309 -13.23 -18.29 1.09
C LEU A 309 -12.41 -18.64 2.35
N TYR A 310 -11.36 -17.86 2.60
CA TYR A 310 -10.38 -18.11 3.65
C TYR A 310 -10.31 -16.97 4.67
N GLU A 311 -10.31 -17.34 5.95
CA GLU A 311 -9.86 -16.48 7.04
C GLU A 311 -8.34 -16.52 7.11
N ILE A 312 -7.69 -15.36 6.99
CA ILE A 312 -6.24 -15.20 7.02
C ILE A 312 -5.80 -14.66 8.38
N THR A 313 -4.77 -15.27 8.96
CA THR A 313 -4.09 -14.76 10.16
C THR A 313 -2.63 -14.51 9.84
N ILE A 314 -2.12 -13.32 10.09
CA ILE A 314 -0.72 -12.95 9.89
C ILE A 314 -0.10 -12.68 11.26
N GLY A 315 1.02 -13.33 11.58
CA GLY A 315 1.68 -13.23 12.87
C GLY A 315 3.16 -12.95 12.79
N GLN A 316 3.63 -12.14 13.73
CA GLN A 316 5.04 -11.82 13.95
C GLN A 316 5.25 -11.59 15.45
N THR A 317 6.33 -12.14 16.02
CA THR A 317 6.66 -11.90 17.44
C THR A 317 6.84 -10.41 17.71
N GLY A 318 6.03 -9.86 18.61
CA GLY A 318 6.05 -8.43 18.95
C GLY A 318 5.21 -7.54 18.02
N GLY A 319 4.41 -8.13 17.13
CA GLY A 319 3.46 -7.46 16.25
C GLY A 319 3.92 -7.40 14.80
N VAL A 320 2.99 -7.57 13.87
CA VAL A 320 3.25 -7.54 12.43
C VAL A 320 3.57 -6.11 12.00
N ARG A 321 4.75 -5.90 11.40
CA ARG A 321 5.18 -4.60 10.89
C ARG A 321 4.75 -4.40 9.45
N ALA A 322 4.11 -3.28 9.19
CA ALA A 322 3.82 -2.85 7.83
C ALA A 322 5.11 -2.44 7.09
N PRO A 323 5.18 -2.65 5.76
CA PRO A 323 6.20 -2.04 4.94
C PRO A 323 6.19 -0.50 5.05
N ILE A 324 7.37 0.12 4.81
CA ILE A 324 7.51 1.59 4.78
C ILE A 324 6.59 2.21 3.71
N HIS A 325 6.44 1.54 2.56
CA HIS A 325 5.47 1.87 1.53
C HIS A 325 4.38 0.79 1.53
N SER A 326 3.25 1.10 2.14
CA SER A 326 2.11 0.20 2.27
C SER A 326 1.03 0.46 1.23
N ASP A 327 1.41 1.13 0.14
CA ASP A 327 0.51 1.41 -0.97
C ASP A 327 -0.02 0.12 -1.56
N PHE A 328 -1.32 0.07 -1.84
CA PHE A 328 -2.01 -1.10 -2.42
C PHE A 328 -1.87 -2.42 -1.64
N LEU A 329 -1.39 -2.42 -0.39
CA LEU A 329 -1.04 -3.64 0.34
C LEU A 329 -2.21 -4.65 0.38
N PHE A 330 -3.43 -4.15 0.59
CA PHE A 330 -4.67 -4.92 0.66
C PHE A 330 -5.64 -4.57 -0.48
N ALA A 331 -5.16 -4.00 -1.58
CA ALA A 331 -6.02 -3.61 -2.70
C ALA A 331 -6.68 -4.82 -3.38
N ILE A 332 -7.90 -4.63 -3.88
CA ILE A 332 -8.64 -5.59 -4.70
C ILE A 332 -8.77 -6.96 -4.00
N LEU A 333 -9.33 -6.94 -2.80
CA LEU A 333 -9.80 -8.14 -2.09
C LEU A 333 -11.34 -8.13 -2.11
N PRO A 334 -11.97 -8.60 -3.21
CA PRO A 334 -13.38 -8.34 -3.47
C PRO A 334 -14.31 -8.96 -2.44
N ASN A 335 -13.91 -10.07 -1.80
CA ASN A 335 -14.70 -10.74 -0.77
C ASN A 335 -14.25 -10.41 0.67
N LEU A 336 -13.30 -9.47 0.85
CA LEU A 336 -12.84 -9.07 2.18
C LEU A 336 -13.99 -8.43 2.96
N SER A 337 -14.45 -9.08 4.01
CA SER A 337 -15.50 -8.59 4.92
C SER A 337 -14.92 -7.95 6.18
N SER A 338 -13.72 -8.35 6.61
CA SER A 338 -13.16 -7.80 7.85
C SER A 338 -11.64 -7.77 7.95
N VAL A 339 -11.16 -6.74 8.65
CA VAL A 339 -9.77 -6.65 9.12
C VAL A 339 -9.76 -6.40 10.62
N SER A 340 -8.93 -7.15 11.35
CA SER A 340 -8.81 -7.02 12.81
C SER A 340 -7.38 -7.23 13.31
N GLY A 341 -7.15 -6.92 14.59
CA GLY A 341 -5.82 -6.87 15.17
C GLY A 341 -5.06 -5.60 14.78
N THR A 342 -3.79 -5.51 15.18
CA THR A 342 -2.98 -4.31 14.93
C THR A 342 -1.82 -4.62 13.99
N LEU A 343 -1.83 -3.96 12.84
CA LEU A 343 -0.67 -3.82 11.98
C LEU A 343 0.17 -2.64 12.49
N LEU A 344 1.44 -2.88 12.82
CA LEU A 344 2.35 -1.85 13.31
C LEU A 344 2.83 -0.98 12.14
N THR A 345 2.23 0.20 12.01
CA THR A 345 2.49 1.15 10.92
C THR A 345 3.42 2.31 11.32
N ASN A 346 4.13 2.18 12.44
CA ASN A 346 4.97 3.24 12.99
C ASN A 346 6.02 3.79 12.00
N ASP A 347 6.52 2.94 11.11
CA ASP A 347 7.56 3.28 10.13
C ASP A 347 6.98 3.59 8.74
N THR A 348 5.67 3.45 8.56
CA THR A 348 4.99 3.64 7.27
C THR A 348 4.97 5.11 6.88
N LYS A 349 5.32 5.37 5.61
CA LYS A 349 5.35 6.69 4.98
C LYS A 349 4.19 6.90 4.01
N THR A 350 3.76 5.86 3.32
CA THR A 350 2.68 5.95 2.32
C THR A 350 1.70 4.79 2.49
N MET A 351 0.41 5.09 2.35
CA MET A 351 -0.70 4.13 2.44
C MET A 351 -1.73 4.40 1.34
N SER A 352 -1.30 4.96 0.22
CA SER A 352 -2.18 5.27 -0.90
C SER A 352 -2.83 3.99 -1.43
N TYR A 353 -4.14 4.04 -1.67
CA TYR A 353 -4.92 2.93 -2.20
C TYR A 353 -4.81 1.61 -1.41
N MET A 354 -4.41 1.65 -0.14
CA MET A 354 -4.10 0.45 0.64
C MET A 354 -5.25 -0.56 0.68
N PHE A 355 -6.50 -0.11 0.75
CA PHE A 355 -7.71 -0.94 0.78
C PHE A 355 -8.59 -0.75 -0.45
N THR A 356 -8.07 -0.19 -1.54
CA THR A 356 -8.93 0.14 -2.69
C THR A 356 -9.64 -1.09 -3.25
N GLY A 357 -10.93 -0.98 -3.58
CA GLY A 357 -11.70 -2.04 -4.22
C GLY A 357 -11.91 -3.30 -3.37
N THR A 358 -11.82 -3.19 -2.05
CA THR A 358 -12.07 -4.33 -1.14
C THR A 358 -13.55 -4.46 -0.79
N GLY A 359 -14.03 -5.69 -0.59
CA GLY A 359 -15.41 -5.94 -0.13
C GLY A 359 -16.52 -5.58 -1.12
N TYR A 360 -16.24 -5.49 -2.42
CA TYR A 360 -17.26 -5.24 -3.44
C TYR A 360 -18.30 -6.38 -3.56
N ASN A 361 -17.92 -7.63 -3.23
CA ASN A 361 -18.81 -8.79 -3.27
C ASN A 361 -19.39 -9.17 -1.88
N THR A 362 -18.97 -8.48 -0.82
CA THR A 362 -19.45 -8.72 0.54
C THR A 362 -20.88 -8.22 0.65
N MET A 363 -21.86 -9.05 1.05
CA MET A 363 -23.28 -8.67 1.07
C MET A 363 -23.77 -8.16 2.43
N ASP A 364 -23.30 -8.72 3.54
CA ASP A 364 -23.81 -8.36 4.87
C ASP A 364 -22.99 -7.20 5.48
N THR A 365 -21.82 -7.50 6.03
CA THR A 365 -21.01 -6.54 6.79
C THR A 365 -19.60 -6.41 6.22
N TYR A 366 -19.17 -5.17 5.98
CA TYR A 366 -17.79 -4.78 5.72
C TYR A 366 -17.26 -3.94 6.89
N SER A 367 -16.33 -4.50 7.67
CA SER A 367 -15.79 -3.85 8.88
C SER A 367 -14.26 -3.87 8.93
N LEU A 368 -13.65 -2.70 8.78
CA LEU A 368 -12.21 -2.53 8.96
C LEU A 368 -11.91 -1.98 10.36
N ASN A 369 -11.42 -2.83 11.26
CA ASN A 369 -10.92 -2.36 12.54
C ASN A 369 -9.43 -2.02 12.47
N LEU A 370 -9.15 -0.72 12.37
CA LEU A 370 -7.81 -0.16 12.24
C LEU A 370 -7.33 0.48 13.55
N SER A 371 -7.92 0.08 14.67
CA SER A 371 -7.54 0.56 16.00
C SER A 371 -6.09 0.19 16.31
N GLY A 372 -5.34 1.16 16.83
CA GLY A 372 -3.93 0.98 17.21
C GLY A 372 -2.93 1.19 16.06
N TRP A 373 -3.39 1.45 14.84
CA TRP A 373 -2.50 1.85 13.74
C TRP A 373 -1.90 3.24 14.03
N ASN A 374 -0.60 3.39 13.81
CA ASN A 374 0.11 4.65 14.01
C ASN A 374 0.39 5.33 12.67
N THR A 375 -0.34 6.41 12.38
CA THR A 375 -0.22 7.17 11.13
C THR A 375 0.68 8.40 11.22
N SER A 376 1.35 8.62 12.36
CA SER A 376 2.13 9.84 12.60
C SER A 376 3.28 10.09 11.64
N ASN A 377 3.71 9.07 10.88
CA ASN A 377 4.77 9.17 9.88
C ASN A 377 4.26 9.19 8.43
N VAL A 378 2.96 9.02 8.22
CA VAL A 378 2.35 8.90 6.90
C VAL A 378 2.21 10.28 6.26
N THR A 379 2.61 10.37 4.99
CA THR A 379 2.54 11.59 4.18
C THR A 379 1.49 11.52 3.06
N ASP A 380 1.04 10.32 2.69
CA ASP A 380 0.10 10.09 1.59
C ASP A 380 -0.94 9.04 1.99
N MET A 381 -2.22 9.42 1.91
CA MET A 381 -3.40 8.58 2.13
C MET A 381 -4.37 8.63 0.94
N SER A 382 -3.91 9.09 -0.22
CA SER A 382 -4.73 9.19 -1.42
C SER A 382 -5.39 7.86 -1.76
N GLY A 383 -6.69 7.85 -2.02
CA GLY A 383 -7.42 6.65 -2.42
C GLY A 383 -7.45 5.50 -1.40
N MET A 384 -6.98 5.70 -0.15
CA MET A 384 -6.74 4.61 0.81
C MET A 384 -7.93 3.65 0.96
N PHE A 385 -9.15 4.19 0.95
CA PHE A 385 -10.41 3.47 1.05
C PHE A 385 -11.31 3.62 -0.20
N SER A 386 -10.75 3.94 -1.36
CA SER A 386 -11.52 4.07 -2.60
C SER A 386 -12.23 2.76 -2.95
N ASP A 387 -13.52 2.80 -3.25
CA ASP A 387 -14.34 1.65 -3.67
C ASP A 387 -14.42 0.51 -2.64
N THR A 388 -14.40 0.84 -1.35
CA THR A 388 -14.50 -0.16 -0.28
C THR A 388 -15.95 -0.49 0.10
N GLY A 389 -16.26 -1.78 0.22
CA GLY A 389 -17.50 -2.29 0.78
C GLY A 389 -18.75 -1.95 -0.02
N ASN A 390 -18.62 -1.86 -1.35
CA ASN A 390 -19.70 -1.38 -2.22
C ASN A 390 -20.89 -2.34 -2.35
N GLY A 391 -20.71 -3.61 -1.98
CA GLY A 391 -21.77 -4.62 -1.99
C GLY A 391 -22.44 -4.83 -0.63
N ALA A 392 -21.98 -4.16 0.43
CA ALA A 392 -22.35 -4.49 1.80
C ALA A 392 -23.48 -3.59 2.33
N ASP A 393 -24.45 -4.21 3.01
CA ASP A 393 -25.53 -3.51 3.71
C ASP A 393 -24.99 -2.71 4.91
N GLU A 394 -24.03 -3.27 5.66
CA GLU A 394 -23.35 -2.62 6.77
C GLU A 394 -21.91 -2.26 6.42
N TRP A 395 -21.55 -0.98 6.51
CA TRP A 395 -20.19 -0.48 6.23
C TRP A 395 -19.60 0.26 7.44
N GLU A 396 -18.43 -0.17 7.90
CA GLU A 396 -17.77 0.43 9.05
C GLU A 396 -16.24 0.47 8.90
N ILE A 397 -15.65 1.62 9.23
CA ILE A 397 -14.21 1.76 9.45
C ILE A 397 -13.97 2.28 10.87
N ILE A 398 -13.36 1.44 11.71
CA ILE A 398 -13.20 1.65 13.15
C ILE A 398 -11.78 2.11 13.46
N GLY A 399 -11.66 3.05 14.41
CA GLY A 399 -10.38 3.43 15.02
C GLY A 399 -9.59 4.52 14.27
N ILE A 400 -10.12 5.04 13.16
CA ILE A 400 -9.45 6.10 12.39
C ILE A 400 -9.55 7.48 13.03
N ASN A 401 -10.50 7.70 13.94
CA ASN A 401 -10.69 8.98 14.63
C ASN A 401 -9.51 9.34 15.56
N GLY A 402 -8.69 8.37 15.95
CA GLY A 402 -7.48 8.57 16.76
C GLY A 402 -6.19 8.77 15.96
N TRP A 403 -6.26 8.77 14.62
CA TRP A 403 -5.10 8.89 13.76
C TRP A 403 -4.42 10.26 13.85
N ASN A 404 -3.09 10.24 13.84
CA ASN A 404 -2.28 11.45 13.71
C ASN A 404 -1.94 11.68 12.24
N VAL A 405 -2.78 12.47 11.57
CA VAL A 405 -2.61 12.82 10.15
C VAL A 405 -1.79 14.10 9.93
N SER A 406 -1.07 14.57 10.95
CA SER A 406 -0.32 15.85 10.89
C SER A 406 0.81 15.89 9.87
N ASN A 407 1.25 14.76 9.32
CA ASN A 407 2.24 14.73 8.24
C ASN A 407 1.63 14.45 6.86
N VAL A 408 0.33 14.21 6.76
CA VAL A 408 -0.34 13.87 5.51
C VAL A 408 -0.50 15.14 4.66
N ALA A 409 -0.02 15.06 3.42
CA ALA A 409 -0.14 16.11 2.42
C ALA A 409 -1.28 15.84 1.41
N ASP A 410 -1.55 14.57 1.11
CA ASP A 410 -2.54 14.14 0.12
C ASP A 410 -3.60 13.22 0.75
N MET A 411 -4.86 13.65 0.68
CA MET A 411 -6.06 12.89 1.04
C MET A 411 -7.04 12.78 -0.13
N SER A 412 -6.57 13.05 -1.36
CA SER A 412 -7.40 12.98 -2.55
C SER A 412 -8.02 11.60 -2.68
N LYS A 413 -9.31 11.55 -3.01
CA LYS A 413 -10.05 10.30 -3.28
C LYS A 413 -10.09 9.28 -2.13
N MET A 414 -9.74 9.67 -0.90
CA MET A 414 -9.57 8.72 0.21
C MET A 414 -10.77 7.79 0.43
N PHE A 415 -12.00 8.27 0.22
CA PHE A 415 -13.26 7.52 0.33
C PHE A 415 -14.08 7.58 -0.97
N ASN A 416 -13.41 7.73 -2.12
CA ASN A 416 -14.08 7.79 -3.42
C ASN A 416 -14.84 6.49 -3.71
N GLY A 417 -16.12 6.58 -4.07
CA GLY A 417 -16.92 5.45 -4.51
C GLY A 417 -17.19 4.37 -3.46
N SER A 418 -16.89 4.63 -2.18
CA SER A 418 -17.06 3.68 -1.08
C SER A 418 -18.52 3.61 -0.59
N ALA A 419 -18.88 2.47 0.02
CA ALA A 419 -20.15 2.27 0.72
C ALA A 419 -21.39 2.51 -0.16
N GLN A 420 -21.34 2.16 -1.46
CA GLN A 420 -22.37 2.56 -2.44
C GLN A 420 -23.79 2.13 -2.12
N ILE A 421 -24.00 0.98 -1.47
CA ILE A 421 -25.34 0.46 -1.14
C ILE A 421 -25.60 0.33 0.36
N ALA A 422 -24.70 0.84 1.20
CA ALA A 422 -24.79 0.69 2.64
C ALA A 422 -26.09 1.31 3.19
N ASP A 423 -26.77 0.61 4.09
CA ASP A 423 -28.02 1.08 4.70
C ASP A 423 -27.80 2.42 5.39
N SER A 424 -26.83 2.49 6.29
CA SER A 424 -26.47 3.73 6.98
C SER A 424 -24.97 3.87 7.07
N ILE A 425 -24.49 5.11 6.99
CA ILE A 425 -23.07 5.42 7.05
C ILE A 425 -22.82 6.36 8.22
N SER A 426 -21.96 5.94 9.14
CA SER A 426 -21.46 6.78 10.24
C SER A 426 -19.94 6.72 10.28
N LEU A 427 -19.29 7.84 9.95
CA LEU A 427 -17.84 7.93 9.91
C LEU A 427 -17.35 9.04 10.83
N ASN A 428 -16.51 8.66 11.80
CA ASN A 428 -15.92 9.61 12.73
C ASN A 428 -14.53 10.06 12.25
N LEU A 429 -14.46 11.30 11.79
CA LEU A 429 -13.30 11.95 11.20
C LEU A 429 -12.75 13.06 12.10
N SER A 430 -12.79 12.87 13.42
CA SER A 430 -12.37 13.86 14.43
C SER A 430 -10.85 14.08 14.50
N TRP A 431 -10.20 14.36 13.37
CA TRP A 431 -8.77 14.62 13.27
C TRP A 431 -8.38 16.05 13.67
N GLY A 432 -9.31 17.00 13.53
CA GLY A 432 -9.12 18.39 13.98
C GLY A 432 -7.91 19.08 13.33
N GLU A 433 -7.07 19.70 14.16
CA GLU A 433 -5.83 20.39 13.75
C GLU A 433 -4.78 19.48 13.08
N ASN A 434 -4.92 18.16 13.21
CA ASN A 434 -3.99 17.24 12.54
C ASN A 434 -4.12 17.29 11.01
N THR A 435 -5.16 17.90 10.42
CA THR A 435 -5.24 18.06 8.95
C THR A 435 -4.45 19.27 8.41
N SER A 436 -3.74 20.00 9.27
CA SER A 436 -3.06 21.27 8.95
C SER A 436 -1.95 21.22 7.88
N ASN A 437 -1.51 20.03 7.46
CA ASN A 437 -0.53 19.85 6.39
C ASN A 437 -1.13 19.37 5.05
N VAL A 438 -2.42 19.07 5.01
CA VAL A 438 -3.09 18.58 3.80
C VAL A 438 -3.17 19.71 2.76
N THR A 439 -2.75 19.42 1.53
CA THR A 439 -2.80 20.34 0.39
C THR A 439 -3.81 19.92 -0.68
N ASP A 440 -4.13 18.62 -0.80
CA ASP A 440 -5.09 18.09 -1.77
C ASP A 440 -6.17 17.24 -1.07
N MET A 441 -7.43 17.62 -1.28
CA MET A 441 -8.63 16.90 -0.83
C MET A 441 -9.59 16.58 -2.01
N SER A 442 -9.08 16.66 -3.24
CA SER A 442 -9.91 16.48 -4.44
C SER A 442 -10.53 15.10 -4.48
N GLY A 443 -11.82 15.07 -4.81
CA GLY A 443 -12.62 13.85 -4.92
C GLY A 443 -12.69 12.97 -3.66
N MET A 444 -12.33 13.47 -2.47
CA MET A 444 -12.20 12.67 -1.26
C MET A 444 -13.44 11.83 -0.92
N PHE A 445 -14.64 12.35 -1.18
CA PHE A 445 -15.93 11.72 -0.96
C PHE A 445 -16.78 11.63 -2.25
N THR A 446 -16.15 11.68 -3.42
CA THR A 446 -16.91 11.53 -4.68
C THR A 446 -17.64 10.18 -4.68
N SER A 447 -18.92 10.16 -5.02
CA SER A 447 -19.78 8.98 -5.07
C SER A 447 -19.85 8.19 -3.75
N PHE A 448 -19.47 8.79 -2.63
CA PHE A 448 -19.53 8.15 -1.31
C PHE A 448 -20.97 7.98 -0.87
N GLY A 449 -21.36 6.74 -0.53
CA GLY A 449 -22.73 6.43 -0.13
C GLY A 449 -23.77 6.69 -1.21
N LEU A 450 -23.43 6.47 -2.48
CA LEU A 450 -24.23 6.82 -3.67
C LEU A 450 -25.72 6.44 -3.55
N ASN A 451 -26.03 5.25 -3.02
CA ASN A 451 -27.38 4.70 -2.84
C ASN A 451 -27.69 4.40 -1.36
N ALA A 452 -27.07 5.12 -0.41
CA ALA A 452 -27.33 4.86 1.00
C ALA A 452 -28.81 5.13 1.34
N THR A 453 -29.44 4.24 2.12
CA THR A 453 -30.91 4.24 2.31
C THR A 453 -31.39 5.00 3.55
N ALA A 454 -30.58 5.04 4.61
CA ALA A 454 -30.91 5.61 5.91
C ALA A 454 -30.02 6.79 6.34
N GLY A 455 -29.09 7.21 5.46
CA GLY A 455 -28.35 8.48 5.57
C GLY A 455 -26.86 8.36 5.85
N ILE A 456 -26.20 9.52 5.77
CA ILE A 456 -24.75 9.66 5.94
C ILE A 456 -24.45 10.66 7.04
N THR A 457 -23.66 10.26 8.04
CA THR A 457 -23.19 11.11 9.12
C THR A 457 -21.66 11.15 9.15
N LEU A 458 -21.09 12.32 8.83
CA LEU A 458 -19.65 12.59 8.96
C LEU A 458 -19.39 13.44 10.21
N THR A 459 -18.85 12.83 11.27
CA THR A 459 -18.58 13.53 12.53
C THR A 459 -17.16 14.13 12.55
N GLY A 460 -17.01 15.35 13.07
CA GLY A 460 -15.70 15.98 13.29
C GLY A 460 -15.08 16.69 12.08
N ILE A 461 -15.68 16.55 10.89
CA ILE A 461 -15.21 17.18 9.64
C ILE A 461 -15.22 18.71 9.70
N ASN A 462 -16.14 19.29 10.48
CA ASN A 462 -16.21 20.74 10.71
C ASN A 462 -15.02 21.28 11.54
N GLY A 463 -14.23 20.42 12.18
CA GLY A 463 -13.07 20.78 12.99
C GLY A 463 -11.74 20.74 12.24
N TRP A 464 -11.74 20.34 10.96
CA TRP A 464 -10.52 20.22 10.17
C TRP A 464 -9.84 21.57 9.92
N ASN A 465 -8.51 21.58 10.01
CA ASN A 465 -7.70 22.70 9.55
C ASN A 465 -7.42 22.58 8.05
N THR A 466 -8.19 23.30 7.23
CA THR A 466 -8.06 23.31 5.76
C THR A 466 -7.18 24.45 5.21
N SER A 467 -6.46 25.16 6.08
CA SER A 467 -5.76 26.41 5.70
C SER A 467 -4.66 26.26 4.66
N LYS A 468 -4.14 25.05 4.42
CA LYS A 468 -3.14 24.76 3.38
C LYS A 468 -3.71 24.09 2.13
N VAL A 469 -5.00 23.72 2.14
CA VAL A 469 -5.62 23.05 1.01
C VAL A 469 -5.68 24.00 -0.19
N THR A 470 -5.19 23.53 -1.34
CA THR A 470 -5.21 24.27 -2.60
C THR A 470 -6.24 23.69 -3.59
N ASN A 471 -6.61 22.41 -3.44
CA ASN A 471 -7.49 21.70 -4.35
C ASN A 471 -8.64 21.01 -3.58
N MET A 472 -9.88 21.40 -3.88
CA MET A 472 -11.12 20.80 -3.37
C MET A 472 -12.06 20.35 -4.50
N ALA A 473 -11.54 20.24 -5.74
CA ALA A 473 -12.35 19.85 -6.89
C ALA A 473 -13.01 18.49 -6.66
N TRP A 474 -14.29 18.38 -7.03
CA TRP A 474 -15.09 17.15 -6.95
C TRP A 474 -15.26 16.52 -5.56
N MET A 475 -14.85 17.20 -4.47
CA MET A 475 -14.70 16.60 -3.14
C MET A 475 -15.94 15.84 -2.64
N PHE A 476 -17.14 16.33 -2.91
CA PHE A 476 -18.43 15.71 -2.51
C PHE A 476 -19.31 15.36 -3.72
N SER A 477 -18.76 15.36 -4.94
CA SER A 477 -19.50 15.06 -6.16
C SER A 477 -20.22 13.73 -6.06
N GLU A 478 -21.50 13.65 -6.40
CA GLU A 478 -22.33 12.44 -6.37
C GLU A 478 -22.43 11.75 -4.98
N MET A 479 -21.96 12.41 -3.91
CA MET A 479 -22.15 11.90 -2.55
C MET A 479 -23.65 11.86 -2.23
N ALA A 480 -24.12 10.73 -1.70
CA ALA A 480 -25.52 10.51 -1.33
C ALA A 480 -26.54 10.78 -2.46
N LYS A 481 -26.15 10.70 -3.74
CA LYS A 481 -26.97 11.11 -4.89
C LYS A 481 -28.39 10.56 -4.84
N ASN A 482 -28.53 9.25 -4.62
CA ASN A 482 -29.81 8.54 -4.61
C ASN A 482 -30.38 8.34 -3.20
N THR A 483 -29.94 9.12 -2.21
CA THR A 483 -30.38 9.03 -0.82
C THR A 483 -31.57 9.96 -0.55
N GLU A 484 -32.72 9.39 -0.18
CA GLU A 484 -33.97 10.15 0.05
C GLU A 484 -34.03 10.89 1.41
N VAL A 485 -33.17 10.51 2.36
CA VAL A 485 -33.12 11.17 3.68
C VAL A 485 -32.35 12.48 3.65
N ALA A 486 -32.56 13.33 4.65
CA ALA A 486 -31.94 14.66 4.73
C ALA A 486 -30.40 14.59 4.70
N PHE A 487 -29.80 15.40 3.84
CA PHE A 487 -28.37 15.60 3.71
C PHE A 487 -27.93 16.85 4.48
N ASN A 488 -27.09 16.66 5.50
CA ASN A 488 -26.55 17.75 6.31
C ASN A 488 -25.05 17.58 6.55
N LEU A 489 -24.26 18.54 6.07
CA LEU A 489 -22.82 18.53 6.20
C LEU A 489 -22.30 19.91 6.63
N ASN A 490 -21.98 20.13 7.89
CA ASN A 490 -21.51 21.45 8.35
C ASN A 490 -20.05 21.72 7.97
N LEU A 491 -19.82 22.68 7.07
CA LEU A 491 -18.48 23.08 6.58
C LEU A 491 -18.08 24.52 6.96
N ASN A 492 -18.79 25.15 7.91
CA ASN A 492 -18.67 26.59 8.17
C ASN A 492 -17.28 27.05 8.65
N SER A 493 -16.53 26.16 9.30
CA SER A 493 -15.22 26.48 9.90
C SER A 493 -14.05 26.36 8.92
N TRP A 494 -14.29 25.90 7.70
CA TRP A 494 -13.22 25.65 6.75
C TRP A 494 -12.57 26.95 6.27
N ASN A 495 -11.25 26.97 6.22
CA ASN A 495 -10.47 28.06 5.68
C ASN A 495 -10.09 27.78 4.21
N THR A 496 -10.80 28.41 3.29
CA THR A 496 -10.61 28.22 1.84
C THR A 496 -9.68 29.25 1.19
N SER A 497 -8.98 30.09 1.98
CA SER A 497 -8.19 31.23 1.47
C SER A 497 -6.99 30.87 0.58
N ASN A 498 -6.60 29.60 0.52
CA ASN A 498 -5.55 29.08 -0.35
C ASN A 498 -6.08 28.18 -1.48
N VAL A 499 -7.38 27.91 -1.52
CA VAL A 499 -7.98 27.06 -2.55
C VAL A 499 -8.00 27.80 -3.89
N THR A 500 -7.58 27.12 -4.94
CA THR A 500 -7.57 27.63 -6.32
C THR A 500 -8.60 26.94 -7.22
N ASP A 501 -9.02 25.71 -6.88
CA ASP A 501 -9.99 24.92 -7.64
C ASP A 501 -11.06 24.31 -6.72
N MET A 502 -12.32 24.59 -7.04
CA MET A 502 -13.52 24.03 -6.41
C MET A 502 -14.51 23.50 -7.47
N SER A 503 -14.05 23.24 -8.69
CA SER A 503 -14.91 22.71 -9.75
C SER A 503 -15.59 21.42 -9.33
N GLY A 504 -16.90 21.33 -9.60
CA GLY A 504 -17.71 20.16 -9.29
C GLY A 504 -17.77 19.75 -7.81
N MET A 505 -17.38 20.61 -6.86
CA MET A 505 -17.24 20.22 -5.44
C MET A 505 -18.50 19.54 -4.87
N PHE A 506 -19.69 19.99 -5.28
CA PHE A 506 -21.00 19.44 -4.92
C PHE A 506 -21.83 19.04 -6.17
N TYR A 507 -21.18 18.64 -7.26
CA TYR A 507 -21.84 18.18 -8.49
C TYR A 507 -22.71 16.95 -8.20
N ASP A 508 -24.00 16.96 -8.56
CA ASP A 508 -24.96 15.88 -8.32
C ASP A 508 -24.96 15.39 -6.84
N THR A 509 -24.61 16.25 -5.88
CA THR A 509 -24.59 15.85 -4.46
C THR A 509 -26.00 15.81 -3.89
N ALA A 510 -26.37 14.67 -3.33
CA ALA A 510 -27.64 14.46 -2.64
C ALA A 510 -28.85 14.89 -3.49
N THR A 511 -28.91 14.46 -4.76
CA THR A 511 -29.96 14.88 -5.70
C THR A 511 -31.35 14.49 -5.22
N GLU A 512 -31.54 13.27 -4.70
CA GLU A 512 -32.85 12.74 -4.29
C GLU A 512 -33.22 13.04 -2.83
N THR A 513 -32.43 13.86 -2.13
CA THR A 513 -32.63 14.12 -0.69
C THR A 513 -33.93 14.86 -0.38
N SER A 514 -34.50 14.63 0.80
CA SER A 514 -35.63 15.42 1.31
C SER A 514 -35.24 16.84 1.75
N SER A 515 -33.99 17.08 2.16
CA SER A 515 -33.47 18.41 2.54
C SER A 515 -31.97 18.46 2.38
N TRP A 516 -31.46 19.57 1.83
CA TRP A 516 -30.04 19.77 1.56
C TRP A 516 -29.47 20.96 2.35
N SER A 517 -28.38 20.73 3.08
CA SER A 517 -27.59 21.82 3.69
C SER A 517 -26.12 21.44 3.86
N VAL A 518 -25.23 22.38 3.54
CA VAL A 518 -23.79 22.31 3.84
C VAL A 518 -23.34 23.31 4.92
N GLY A 519 -24.31 23.83 5.68
CA GLY A 519 -24.12 24.96 6.59
C GLY A 519 -24.06 26.32 5.86
N THR A 520 -23.55 27.35 6.55
CA THR A 520 -23.26 28.66 5.93
C THR A 520 -21.84 28.68 5.39
N LEU A 521 -21.70 28.98 4.11
CA LEU A 521 -20.41 29.12 3.45
C LEU A 521 -19.93 30.58 3.42
N ALA A 522 -20.62 31.51 4.10
CA ALA A 522 -20.27 32.92 4.14
C ALA A 522 -18.85 33.21 4.68
N GLY A 523 -18.31 32.30 5.50
CA GLY A 523 -16.94 32.38 6.01
C GLY A 523 -15.85 31.97 5.02
N TRP A 524 -16.21 31.41 3.86
CA TRP A 524 -15.24 30.96 2.86
C TRP A 524 -14.62 32.14 2.13
N ASN A 525 -13.29 32.15 2.06
CA ASN A 525 -12.54 33.13 1.28
C ASN A 525 -12.16 32.53 -0.08
N ILE A 526 -13.01 32.75 -1.07
CA ILE A 526 -12.83 32.23 -2.43
C ILE A 526 -12.00 33.15 -3.35
N ALA A 527 -11.35 34.19 -2.81
CA ALA A 527 -10.69 35.20 -3.63
C ALA A 527 -9.52 34.67 -4.46
N LYS A 528 -9.01 33.46 -4.21
CA LYS A 528 -7.98 32.81 -5.03
C LYS A 528 -8.52 31.74 -5.98
N VAL A 529 -9.81 31.41 -5.89
CA VAL A 529 -10.43 30.37 -6.71
C VAL A 529 -10.57 30.89 -8.13
N ASN A 530 -9.99 30.17 -9.09
CA ASN A 530 -10.11 30.50 -10.52
C ASN A 530 -11.16 29.63 -11.23
N ASN A 531 -11.53 28.49 -10.63
CA ASN A 531 -12.49 27.55 -11.18
C ASN A 531 -13.59 27.15 -10.17
N LEU A 532 -14.82 27.53 -10.50
CA LEU A 532 -16.07 27.21 -9.81
C LEU A 532 -17.05 26.47 -10.76
N SER A 533 -16.58 25.95 -11.90
CA SER A 533 -17.45 25.30 -12.87
C SER A 533 -18.23 24.16 -12.23
N SER A 534 -19.53 24.11 -12.46
CA SER A 534 -20.44 23.05 -12.01
C SER A 534 -20.41 22.77 -10.51
N MET A 535 -19.95 23.71 -9.68
CA MET A 535 -19.70 23.49 -8.24
C MET A 535 -20.93 22.96 -7.49
N PHE A 536 -22.13 23.42 -7.82
CA PHE A 536 -23.41 22.99 -7.23
C PHE A 536 -24.37 22.43 -8.29
N TYR A 537 -23.87 21.98 -9.44
CA TYR A 537 -24.70 21.39 -10.49
C TYR A 537 -25.59 20.28 -9.90
N ASN A 538 -26.91 20.40 -10.04
CA ASN A 538 -27.94 19.51 -9.49
C ASN A 538 -27.84 19.23 -7.96
N ALA A 539 -27.06 20.00 -7.20
CA ALA A 539 -26.95 19.78 -5.76
C ALA A 539 -28.34 19.90 -5.12
N GLY A 540 -28.79 18.87 -4.41
CA GLY A 540 -30.11 18.87 -3.77
C GLY A 540 -31.27 19.08 -4.72
N ALA A 541 -31.20 18.62 -5.98
CA ALA A 541 -32.20 18.90 -7.01
C ALA A 541 -33.64 18.60 -6.58
N SER A 542 -33.90 17.46 -5.91
CA SER A 542 -35.21 17.03 -5.41
C SER A 542 -35.51 17.52 -3.97
N ALA A 543 -34.64 18.32 -3.37
CA ALA A 543 -34.76 18.73 -1.97
C ALA A 543 -35.89 19.71 -1.73
N SER A 544 -36.81 19.40 -0.82
CA SER A 544 -37.89 20.34 -0.43
C SER A 544 -37.38 21.63 0.21
N THR A 545 -36.21 21.56 0.87
CA THR A 545 -35.49 22.67 1.49
C THR A 545 -34.04 22.66 1.02
N PHE A 546 -33.59 23.78 0.45
CA PHE A 546 -32.22 24.00 -0.04
C PHE A 546 -31.69 25.32 0.52
N ILE A 547 -30.72 25.23 1.45
CA ILE A 547 -30.14 26.41 2.12
C ILE A 547 -28.65 26.50 1.79
N LEU A 548 -28.24 27.59 1.16
CA LEU A 548 -26.88 27.82 0.72
C LEU A 548 -26.45 29.28 0.91
N ASN A 549 -26.01 29.68 2.10
CA ASN A 549 -25.56 31.06 2.32
C ASN A 549 -24.14 31.30 1.75
N LEU A 550 -24.05 32.12 0.70
CA LEU A 550 -22.79 32.49 0.02
C LEU A 550 -22.38 33.96 0.26
N SER A 551 -22.99 34.64 1.23
CA SER A 551 -22.74 36.07 1.47
C SER A 551 -21.25 36.35 1.69
N GLY A 552 -20.74 37.43 1.09
CA GLY A 552 -19.33 37.83 1.22
C GLY A 552 -18.35 37.16 0.25
N TRP A 553 -18.82 36.23 -0.60
CA TRP A 553 -17.99 35.63 -1.64
C TRP A 553 -17.50 36.68 -2.65
N ASN A 554 -16.19 36.70 -2.91
CA ASN A 554 -15.58 37.54 -3.94
C ASN A 554 -15.12 36.67 -5.12
N THR A 555 -15.92 36.67 -6.19
CA THR A 555 -15.68 35.88 -7.41
C THR A 555 -14.79 36.60 -8.44
N GLY A 556 -14.18 37.74 -8.10
CA GLY A 556 -13.44 38.57 -9.07
C GLY A 556 -12.25 37.89 -9.76
N ASN A 557 -11.71 36.80 -9.20
CA ASN A 557 -10.64 36.00 -9.79
C ASN A 557 -11.14 34.69 -10.45
N ALA A 558 -12.43 34.35 -10.34
CA ALA A 558 -13.00 33.18 -10.98
C ALA A 558 -13.12 33.40 -12.49
N THR A 559 -12.40 32.61 -13.28
CA THR A 559 -12.43 32.65 -14.76
C THR A 559 -13.34 31.59 -15.36
N LEU A 560 -13.65 30.53 -14.61
CA LEU A 560 -14.52 29.43 -15.01
C LEU A 560 -15.66 29.28 -13.98
N MET A 561 -16.90 29.50 -14.42
CA MET A 561 -18.11 29.40 -13.58
C MET A 561 -19.29 28.78 -14.35
N SER A 562 -19.02 28.08 -15.47
CA SER A 562 -20.05 27.43 -16.28
C SER A 562 -20.87 26.46 -15.42
N ASP A 563 -22.19 26.49 -15.57
CA ASP A 563 -23.14 25.56 -14.94
C ASP A 563 -23.04 25.45 -13.42
N MET A 564 -22.44 26.44 -12.74
CA MET A 564 -22.15 26.40 -11.30
C MET A 564 -23.37 26.04 -10.45
N PHE A 565 -24.57 26.45 -10.85
CA PHE A 565 -25.82 26.21 -10.13
C PHE A 565 -26.91 25.58 -11.00
N PHE A 566 -26.56 25.03 -12.16
CA PHE A 566 -27.56 24.41 -13.03
C PHE A 566 -28.27 23.29 -12.29
N GLY A 567 -29.60 23.36 -12.14
CA GLY A 567 -30.41 22.37 -11.41
C GLY A 567 -30.24 22.34 -9.88
N ALA A 568 -29.44 23.23 -9.29
CA ALA A 568 -29.24 23.27 -7.84
C ALA A 568 -30.54 23.63 -7.10
N GLY A 569 -31.00 22.76 -6.20
CA GLY A 569 -32.25 22.97 -5.46
C GLY A 569 -33.48 23.13 -6.36
N TYR A 570 -33.50 22.47 -7.53
CA TYR A 570 -34.51 22.66 -8.58
C TYR A 570 -35.98 22.54 -8.07
N ASP A 571 -36.29 21.54 -7.25
CA ASP A 571 -37.61 21.30 -6.67
C ASP A 571 -37.79 21.96 -5.29
N ALA A 572 -36.86 22.82 -4.85
CA ALA A 572 -36.91 23.41 -3.52
C ALA A 572 -38.07 24.40 -3.36
N THR A 573 -38.95 24.07 -2.42
CA THR A 573 -40.04 24.96 -1.98
C THR A 573 -39.57 26.00 -0.97
N ASN A 574 -38.49 25.69 -0.23
CA ASN A 574 -37.81 26.59 0.68
C ASN A 574 -36.36 26.75 0.23
N TRP A 575 -36.09 27.82 -0.52
CA TRP A 575 -34.81 28.09 -1.17
C TRP A 575 -34.24 29.42 -0.68
N SER A 576 -32.99 29.44 -0.18
CA SER A 576 -32.31 30.67 0.24
C SER A 576 -30.81 30.61 -0.02
N ILE A 577 -30.27 31.70 -0.60
CA ILE A 577 -28.84 31.82 -0.96
C ILE A 577 -28.05 32.81 -0.08
N ASP A 578 -28.73 33.54 0.79
CA ASP A 578 -28.14 34.52 1.72
C ASP A 578 -28.48 34.25 3.20
N GLY A 579 -29.34 33.25 3.46
CA GLY A 579 -29.80 32.89 4.79
C GLY A 579 -30.75 33.89 5.43
N THR A 580 -31.23 34.89 4.68
CA THR A 580 -32.15 35.94 5.16
C THR A 580 -33.53 35.91 4.48
N ASP A 581 -33.70 35.17 3.39
CA ASP A 581 -34.99 35.08 2.70
C ASP A 581 -36.09 34.39 3.54
N ASP A 582 -37.06 35.20 3.95
CA ASP A 582 -38.40 34.76 4.35
C ASP A 582 -39.16 34.34 3.07
N PRO A 583 -39.65 33.09 2.95
CA PRO A 583 -40.33 32.60 1.75
C PRO A 583 -41.62 33.39 1.41
N GLU A 584 -42.10 34.29 2.28
CA GLU A 584 -43.27 35.13 2.04
C GLU A 584 -43.00 36.55 1.52
N SER A 585 -41.75 37.03 1.44
CA SER A 585 -41.48 38.43 1.01
C SER A 585 -40.97 38.52 -0.43
N SER A 586 -41.88 38.75 -1.37
CA SER A 586 -41.63 38.85 -2.81
C SER A 586 -40.98 40.17 -3.27
N GLU A 587 -40.30 40.92 -2.41
CA GLU A 587 -39.81 42.28 -2.74
C GLU A 587 -38.35 42.62 -2.41
N ASP A 588 -37.48 41.67 -2.05
CA ASP A 588 -36.06 42.01 -1.88
C ASP A 588 -35.29 41.90 -3.22
N THR A 589 -34.96 43.07 -3.79
CA THR A 589 -34.37 43.23 -5.12
C THR A 589 -32.98 43.87 -5.10
N ASP A 590 -32.28 43.89 -3.95
CA ASP A 590 -31.14 44.81 -3.89
C ASP A 590 -29.96 44.37 -2.99
N ILE A 591 -29.25 43.28 -3.35
CA ILE A 591 -27.87 43.05 -2.88
C ILE A 591 -26.99 42.45 -4.01
N ILE A 592 -26.28 43.36 -4.72
CA ILE A 592 -24.93 43.21 -5.32
C ILE A 592 -24.80 42.59 -6.74
N GLY A 593 -24.68 43.47 -7.73
CA GLY A 593 -23.53 43.48 -8.67
C GLY A 593 -23.51 42.51 -9.87
N ASN A 594 -24.22 42.86 -10.95
CA ASN A 594 -23.98 42.58 -12.39
C ASN A 594 -23.66 41.15 -12.91
N ASN A 595 -23.42 40.12 -12.10
CA ASN A 595 -23.27 38.73 -12.56
C ASN A 595 -24.44 37.81 -12.17
N TRP A 596 -25.44 38.32 -11.44
CA TRP A 596 -26.54 37.50 -10.91
C TRP A 596 -27.89 37.68 -11.63
N GLN A 597 -27.95 38.50 -12.69
CA GLN A 597 -29.18 38.66 -13.49
C GLN A 597 -29.55 37.39 -14.28
N VAL A 598 -28.61 36.44 -14.45
CA VAL A 598 -28.86 35.11 -15.03
C VAL A 598 -29.69 34.25 -14.07
N PHE A 599 -29.61 34.47 -12.76
CA PHE A 599 -30.22 33.59 -11.75
C PHE A 599 -31.74 33.72 -11.65
N LYS A 600 -32.29 34.92 -11.90
CA LYS A 600 -33.75 35.12 -12.00
C LYS A 600 -34.33 34.55 -13.30
N LEU A 601 -33.53 34.38 -14.36
CA LEU A 601 -33.99 33.79 -15.61
C LEU A 601 -34.18 32.27 -15.52
N VAL A 602 -33.40 31.57 -14.69
CA VAL A 602 -33.50 30.10 -14.52
C VAL A 602 -34.86 29.67 -13.97
N HIS A 603 -35.53 30.51 -13.17
CA HIS A 603 -36.82 30.19 -12.56
C HIS A 603 -38.05 30.64 -13.38
N SER A 604 -37.88 31.33 -14.51
CA SER A 604 -39.02 31.75 -15.34
C SER A 604 -38.90 31.28 -16.80
N LYS A 605 -39.25 30.01 -17.00
CA LYS A 605 -39.66 29.37 -18.27
C LYS A 605 -38.58 29.15 -19.34
N CYS A 606 -38.64 27.94 -19.88
CA CYS A 606 -38.31 27.52 -21.25
C CYS A 606 -36.95 27.92 -21.83
N ASP A 607 -36.16 26.88 -22.08
CA ASP A 607 -35.34 26.67 -23.27
C ASP A 607 -34.14 27.59 -23.55
N ILE A 608 -32.99 26.91 -23.57
CA ILE A 608 -31.85 27.13 -24.47
C ILE A 608 -31.01 28.39 -24.18
N PHE A 609 -29.84 28.18 -23.58
CA PHE A 609 -28.66 28.94 -23.97
C PHE A 609 -27.53 28.00 -24.38
N SER A 610 -27.44 27.85 -25.71
CA SER A 610 -26.21 27.45 -26.39
C SER A 610 -25.16 28.54 -26.19
N ASN A 611 -23.94 28.12 -25.83
CA ASN A 611 -22.70 28.88 -25.92
C ASN A 611 -22.68 30.28 -25.27
N ILE A 612 -22.23 30.37 -24.01
CA ILE A 612 -21.69 31.64 -23.50
C ILE A 612 -20.27 31.44 -23.00
N SER A 613 -19.32 31.77 -23.89
CA SER A 613 -17.99 32.24 -23.52
C SER A 613 -18.12 33.71 -23.07
N LEU A 614 -17.54 34.08 -21.93
CA LEU A 614 -17.38 35.49 -21.57
C LEU A 614 -15.90 35.83 -21.44
N THR A 615 -15.35 36.33 -22.55
CA THR A 615 -14.16 37.18 -22.53
C THR A 615 -14.58 38.61 -22.19
N ALA A 616 -13.94 39.17 -21.18
CA ALA A 616 -14.23 40.52 -20.68
C ALA A 616 -13.98 41.60 -21.73
N GLN A 617 -14.91 42.55 -21.89
CA GLN A 617 -14.55 43.96 -22.11
C GLN A 617 -15.68 44.90 -21.75
N ALA A 618 -15.30 45.96 -21.05
CA ALA A 618 -16.17 47.05 -20.60
C ALA A 618 -16.76 47.86 -21.76
N SER A 619 -18.07 48.10 -21.74
CA SER A 619 -18.67 49.44 -21.95
C SER A 619 -20.20 49.32 -21.90
N LEU A 620 -20.82 50.07 -20.99
CA LEU A 620 -22.24 50.41 -21.01
C LEU A 620 -22.59 51.10 -22.34
N THR A 621 -23.58 50.59 -23.08
CA THR A 621 -24.69 51.35 -23.71
C THR A 621 -25.61 50.41 -24.51
N ASP A 622 -26.90 50.58 -24.27
CA ASP A 622 -28.03 50.49 -25.21
C ASP A 622 -28.80 49.18 -25.50
N THR A 623 -30.11 49.35 -25.26
CA THR A 623 -31.29 48.87 -26.00
C THR A 623 -31.72 47.40 -25.88
N LEU A 624 -32.76 47.24 -25.04
CA LEU A 624 -33.76 46.16 -25.14
C LEU A 624 -34.32 46.07 -26.56
N ILE A 625 -34.22 44.89 -27.16
CA ILE A 625 -35.14 44.43 -28.20
C ILE A 625 -35.92 43.25 -27.63
N ASN A 626 -37.22 43.48 -27.54
CA ASN A 626 -38.29 42.57 -27.17
C ASN A 626 -38.40 41.43 -28.22
N TRP A 627 -38.68 40.19 -27.79
CA TRP A 627 -39.80 39.36 -28.30
C TRP A 627 -39.86 37.99 -27.60
N GLY A 628 -40.95 37.77 -26.86
CA GLY A 628 -41.84 36.61 -27.01
C GLY A 628 -41.33 35.20 -26.73
N CYS A 629 -41.58 34.76 -25.50
CA CYS A 629 -41.51 33.40 -24.93
C CYS A 629 -40.11 32.83 -24.76
#